data_AF-A0A530ZGN1-F1
#
_entry.id   AF-A0A530ZGN1-F1
#
_cell.length_a   1.000
_cell.length_b   1.000
_cell.length_c   1.000
_cell.angle_alpha   90.00
_cell.angle_beta   90.00
_cell.angle_gamma   90.00
#
_symmetry.space_group_name_H-M   'P 1'
#
loop_
_entity.id
_entity.type
_entity.pdbx_description
1 polymer ?
#
loop_
_entity_poly.entity_id
_entity_poly.type
_entity_poly.pdbx_seq_one_letter_code
_entity_poly.pdbx_strand_id
1 'polypeptide(L)'
;LEKALNARGVEASHLWTSPEDWGEIGVELDDWIACASQALAYAIVAASSVIDFEAAVIDGWMPKAVRRRLVDAVIDAIGEIDGEGLKLPAVREGTVGIHARALGGASLPLSERFLIGSTTISRSA
;
A
#
# COMPACT_ATOMS: atom_id res chain seq x y z
N LEU A 1 10.63 -11.00 -3.24
CA LEU A 1 11.98 -10.57 -2.84
C LEU A 1 12.75 -11.67 -2.12
N GLU A 2 12.33 -12.10 -0.92
CA GLU A 2 13.02 -13.14 -0.13
C GLU A 2 13.37 -14.41 -0.94
N LYS A 3 12.40 -14.96 -1.70
CA LYS A 3 12.64 -16.11 -2.57
C LYS A 3 13.75 -15.88 -3.61
N ALA A 4 13.85 -14.66 -4.16
CA ALA A 4 14.86 -14.32 -5.16
C ALA A 4 16.26 -14.21 -4.52
N LEU A 5 16.35 -13.62 -3.32
CA LEU A 5 17.59 -13.55 -2.55
C LEU A 5 18.09 -14.93 -2.12
N ASN A 6 17.20 -15.76 -1.57
CA ASN A 6 17.53 -17.13 -1.18
C ASN A 6 18.01 -17.97 -2.38
N ALA A 7 17.43 -17.78 -3.58
CA ALA A 7 17.87 -18.47 -4.79
C ALA A 7 19.31 -18.11 -5.21
N ARG A 8 19.82 -16.93 -4.81
CA ARG A 8 21.21 -16.50 -5.01
C ARG A 8 22.13 -16.82 -3.83
N GLY A 9 21.62 -17.49 -2.79
CA GLY A 9 22.37 -17.77 -1.57
C GLY A 9 22.58 -16.56 -0.67
N VAL A 10 21.84 -15.46 -0.88
CA VAL A 10 21.82 -14.31 0.04
C VAL A 10 20.84 -14.62 1.16
N GLU A 11 21.34 -14.57 2.40
CA GLU A 11 20.53 -14.77 3.60
C GLU A 11 19.51 -13.64 3.73
N ALA A 12 18.22 -13.93 3.57
CA ALA A 12 17.16 -12.91 3.47
C ALA A 12 16.37 -12.68 4.78
N SER A 13 16.70 -13.37 5.88
CA SER A 13 16.01 -13.21 7.16
C SER A 13 16.14 -11.80 7.73
N HIS A 14 17.22 -11.08 7.38
CA HIS A 14 17.42 -9.68 7.77
C HIS A 14 16.29 -8.75 7.29
N LEU A 15 15.57 -9.08 6.21
CA LEU A 15 14.43 -8.27 5.75
C LEU A 15 13.30 -8.19 6.79
N TRP A 16 13.24 -9.15 7.70
CA TRP A 16 12.21 -9.26 8.73
C TRP A 16 12.63 -8.72 10.10
N THR A 17 13.89 -8.28 10.27
CA THR A 17 14.39 -7.78 11.56
C THR A 17 14.06 -6.30 11.78
N SER A 18 14.15 -5.49 10.73
CA SER A 18 13.81 -4.06 10.76
C SER A 18 13.07 -3.65 9.48
N PRO A 19 11.96 -2.91 9.58
CA PRO A 19 11.31 -2.32 8.42
C PRO A 19 12.02 -1.04 7.98
N GLU A 20 12.95 -0.49 8.77
CA GLU A 20 13.60 0.79 8.45
C GLU A 20 14.81 0.62 7.54
N ASP A 21 15.47 -0.53 7.61
CA ASP A 21 16.68 -0.81 6.87
C ASP A 21 16.69 -2.26 6.40
N TRP A 22 16.82 -2.43 5.09
CA TRP A 22 16.98 -3.71 4.43
C TRP A 22 18.40 -3.92 3.90
N GLY A 23 19.29 -2.95 4.08
CA GLY A 23 20.62 -2.96 3.50
C GLY A 23 20.60 -2.87 1.97
N GLU A 24 21.74 -3.21 1.37
CA GLU A 24 21.89 -3.24 -0.09
C GLU A 24 21.41 -4.57 -0.66
N ILE A 25 20.27 -4.53 -1.35
CA ILE A 25 19.67 -5.69 -2.01
C ILE A 25 20.14 -5.82 -3.47
N GLY A 26 20.30 -4.69 -4.17
CA GLY A 26 20.70 -4.67 -5.58
C GLY A 26 19.57 -4.99 -6.56
N VAL A 27 19.89 -5.65 -7.67
CA VAL A 27 18.99 -5.88 -8.82
C VAL A 27 17.70 -6.61 -8.45
N GLU A 28 17.72 -7.48 -7.42
CA GLU A 28 16.53 -8.19 -6.97
C GLU A 28 15.46 -7.27 -6.43
N LEU A 29 15.85 -6.15 -5.83
CA LEU A 29 14.92 -5.13 -5.38
C LEU A 29 14.26 -4.44 -6.57
N ASP A 30 15.05 -4.13 -7.59
CA ASP A 30 14.57 -3.44 -8.79
C ASP A 30 13.59 -4.34 -9.56
N ASP A 31 13.94 -5.61 -9.76
CA ASP A 31 13.08 -6.61 -10.40
C ASP A 31 11.80 -6.86 -9.59
N TRP A 32 11.92 -6.89 -8.26
CA TRP A 32 10.76 -7.06 -7.38
C TRP A 32 9.84 -5.83 -7.44
N ILE A 33 10.38 -4.62 -7.45
CA ILE A 33 9.60 -3.38 -7.60
C ILE A 33 8.87 -3.39 -8.94
N ALA A 34 9.56 -3.72 -10.04
CA ALA A 34 8.95 -3.76 -11.37
C ALA A 34 7.81 -4.79 -11.47
N CYS A 35 8.02 -6.01 -10.97
CA CYS A 35 6.96 -7.02 -10.95
C CYS A 35 5.79 -6.62 -10.05
N ALA A 36 6.09 -6.10 -8.84
CA ALA A 36 5.08 -5.72 -7.88
C ALA A 36 4.26 -4.53 -8.36
N SER A 37 4.89 -3.56 -9.01
CA SER A 37 4.21 -2.36 -9.48
C SER A 37 3.17 -2.67 -10.56
N GLN A 38 3.51 -3.51 -11.53
CA GLN A 38 2.58 -3.97 -12.57
C GLN A 38 1.38 -4.71 -11.97
N ALA A 39 1.62 -5.63 -11.03
CA ALA A 39 0.55 -6.39 -10.40
C ALA A 39 -0.38 -5.49 -9.54
N LEU A 40 0.20 -4.54 -8.80
CA LEU A 40 -0.57 -3.59 -7.99
C LEU A 40 -1.35 -2.61 -8.87
N ALA A 41 -0.77 -2.11 -9.95
CA ALA A 41 -1.44 -1.24 -10.92
C ALA A 41 -2.69 -1.93 -11.48
N TYR A 42 -2.55 -3.17 -11.95
CA TYR A 42 -3.67 -3.96 -12.44
C TYR A 42 -4.75 -4.17 -11.36
N ALA A 43 -4.35 -4.50 -10.13
CA ALA A 43 -5.29 -4.67 -9.02
C ALA A 43 -6.05 -3.38 -8.69
N ILE A 44 -5.38 -2.22 -8.73
CA ILE A 44 -6.00 -0.91 -8.49
C ILE A 44 -7.01 -0.58 -9.58
N VAL A 45 -6.65 -0.73 -10.85
CA VAL A 45 -7.56 -0.47 -11.98
C VAL A 45 -8.76 -1.41 -11.94
N ALA A 46 -8.53 -2.71 -11.69
CA ALA A 46 -9.60 -3.70 -11.56
C ALA A 46 -10.55 -3.37 -10.40
N ALA A 47 -10.03 -2.99 -9.23
CA ALA A 47 -10.87 -2.57 -8.11
C ALA A 47 -11.67 -1.31 -8.44
N SER A 48 -11.06 -0.36 -9.17
CA SER A 48 -11.68 0.90 -9.62
C SER A 48 -12.82 0.68 -10.61
N SER A 49 -12.81 -0.44 -11.36
CA SER A 49 -13.92 -0.83 -12.23
C SER A 49 -15.21 -1.21 -11.48
N VAL A 50 -15.11 -1.49 -10.18
CA VAL A 50 -16.23 -1.93 -9.33
C VAL A 50 -16.65 -0.82 -8.37
N ILE A 51 -15.67 -0.09 -7.81
CA ILE A 51 -15.89 0.95 -6.79
C ILE A 51 -15.05 2.17 -7.13
N ASP A 52 -15.65 3.35 -7.08
CA ASP A 52 -14.95 4.62 -7.30
C ASP A 52 -14.19 5.04 -6.02
N PHE A 53 -12.92 4.63 -5.92
CA PHE A 53 -12.06 4.96 -4.77
C PHE A 53 -11.43 6.34 -4.95
N GLU A 54 -11.30 7.10 -3.85
CA GLU A 54 -10.56 8.36 -3.89
C GLU A 54 -9.04 8.18 -3.93
N ALA A 55 -8.54 7.14 -3.26
CA ALA A 55 -7.12 6.88 -3.14
C ALA A 55 -6.79 5.39 -2.96
N ALA A 56 -5.65 4.98 -3.50
CA ALA A 56 -5.00 3.71 -3.24
C ALA A 56 -3.75 3.95 -2.40
N VAL A 57 -3.74 3.47 -1.15
CA VAL A 57 -2.63 3.69 -0.22
C VAL A 57 -1.77 2.43 -0.15
N ILE A 58 -0.48 2.56 -0.49
CA ILE A 58 0.49 1.47 -0.43
C ILE A 58 1.31 1.65 0.84
N ASP A 59 1.25 0.66 1.73
CA ASP A 59 2.07 0.59 2.94
C ASP A 59 2.53 -0.86 3.16
N GLY A 60 3.54 -1.04 4.00
CA GLY A 60 4.04 -2.37 4.30
C GLY A 60 5.27 -2.38 5.19
N TRP A 61 5.74 -3.59 5.46
CA TRP A 61 7.02 -3.80 6.11
C TRP A 61 8.12 -3.58 5.07
N MET A 62 8.62 -2.35 4.94
CA MET A 62 9.74 -1.98 4.06
C MET A 62 10.27 -0.58 4.38
N PRO A 63 11.54 -0.27 4.04
CA PRO A 63 12.10 1.07 4.20
C PRO A 63 11.30 2.12 3.44
N LYS A 64 11.26 3.35 3.97
CA LYS A 64 10.53 4.45 3.34
C LYS A 64 10.97 4.71 1.90
N ALA A 65 12.28 4.61 1.63
CA ALA A 65 12.82 4.78 0.29
C ALA A 65 12.33 3.69 -0.67
N VAL A 66 12.19 2.44 -0.21
CA VAL A 66 11.65 1.34 -1.02
C VAL A 66 10.17 1.56 -1.29
N ARG A 67 9.39 1.93 -0.27
CA ARG A 67 7.96 2.23 -0.44
C ARG A 67 7.74 3.37 -1.41
N ARG A 68 8.54 4.44 -1.33
CA ARG A 68 8.49 5.56 -2.25
C ARG A 68 8.69 5.10 -3.69
N ARG A 69 9.77 4.35 -3.94
CA ARG A 69 10.09 3.80 -5.26
C ARG A 69 8.98 2.88 -5.79
N LEU A 70 8.39 2.05 -4.93
CA LEU A 70 7.26 1.20 -5.30
C LEU A 70 6.03 2.01 -5.66
N VAL A 71 5.69 3.06 -4.89
CA VAL A 71 4.56 3.95 -5.19
C VAL A 71 4.77 4.68 -6.51
N ASP A 72 5.95 5.25 -6.73
CA ASP A 72 6.28 5.95 -7.98
C ASP A 72 6.18 4.96 -9.17
N ALA A 73 6.73 3.74 -9.04
CA ALA A 73 6.63 2.72 -10.08
C ALA A 73 5.19 2.22 -10.35
N VAL A 74 4.32 2.19 -9.33
CA VAL A 74 2.89 1.86 -9.50
C VAL A 74 2.16 2.98 -10.24
N ILE A 75 2.47 4.24 -9.93
CA ILE A 75 1.90 5.40 -10.64
C ILE A 75 2.25 5.32 -12.12
N ASP A 76 3.51 5.05 -12.44
CA ASP A 76 3.97 4.90 -13.82
C ASP A 76 3.26 3.72 -14.51
N ALA A 77 3.21 2.55 -13.87
CA ALA A 77 2.56 1.35 -14.42
C ALA A 77 1.04 1.51 -14.63
N ILE A 78 0.35 2.29 -13.79
CA ILE A 78 -1.07 2.62 -14.00
C ILE A 78 -1.25 3.41 -15.30
N GLY A 79 -0.32 4.31 -15.62
CA GLY A 79 -0.36 5.10 -16.86
C GLY A 79 -0.25 4.27 -18.13
N GLU A 80 0.19 3.01 -18.04
CA GLU A 80 0.29 2.08 -19.16
C GLU A 80 -0.97 1.23 -19.36
N ILE A 81 -1.90 1.23 -18.39
CA ILE A 81 -3.13 0.44 -18.44
C ILE A 81 -4.25 1.30 -19.04
N ASP A 82 -4.98 0.75 -20.01
CA ASP A 82 -6.19 1.38 -20.53
C ASP A 82 -7.28 1.41 -19.45
N GLY A 83 -7.51 2.61 -18.90
CA GLY A 83 -8.53 2.90 -17.90
C GLY A 83 -9.63 3.80 -18.44
N GLU A 84 -9.89 3.80 -19.77
CA GLU A 84 -10.90 4.67 -20.35
C GLU A 84 -12.27 4.50 -19.67
N GLY A 85 -12.88 5.63 -19.29
CA GLY A 85 -14.15 5.66 -18.56
C GLY A 85 -14.03 5.40 -17.05
N LEU A 86 -12.83 5.09 -16.53
CA LEU A 86 -12.57 4.96 -15.10
C LEU A 86 -11.97 6.24 -14.52
N LYS A 87 -12.41 6.60 -13.32
CA LYS A 87 -11.72 7.58 -12.49
C LYS A 87 -10.72 6.83 -11.62
N LEU A 88 -9.45 6.89 -12.01
CA LEU A 88 -8.40 6.19 -11.28
C LEU A 88 -8.07 6.92 -9.96
N PRO A 89 -7.92 6.19 -8.84
CA PRO A 89 -7.64 6.77 -7.54
C PRO A 89 -6.23 7.37 -7.48
N ALA A 90 -6.04 8.35 -6.60
CA ALA A 90 -4.70 8.84 -6.31
C ALA A 90 -3.88 7.76 -5.58
N VAL A 91 -2.74 7.34 -6.13
CA VAL A 91 -1.84 6.41 -5.45
C VAL A 91 -0.91 7.16 -4.51
N ARG A 92 -0.81 6.71 -3.25
CA ARG A 92 -0.07 7.41 -2.19
C ARG A 92 0.65 6.44 -1.25
N GLU A 93 1.71 6.92 -0.62
CA GLU A 93 2.37 6.19 0.47
C GLU A 93 1.54 6.19 1.75
N GLY A 94 1.54 5.06 2.44
CA GLY A 94 1.05 4.97 3.82
C GLY A 94 2.00 5.63 4.80
N THR A 95 1.42 6.23 5.84
CA THR A 95 2.15 7.01 6.86
C THR A 95 2.10 6.38 8.25
N VAL A 96 1.32 5.31 8.43
CA VAL A 96 1.06 4.71 9.75
C VAL A 96 1.96 3.50 10.01
N GLY A 97 2.30 2.72 8.97
CA GLY A 97 3.19 1.58 9.08
C GLY A 97 2.67 0.50 10.03
N ILE A 98 3.53 0.01 10.93
CA ILE A 98 3.24 -1.13 11.82
C ILE A 98 2.00 -0.93 12.71
N HIS A 99 1.63 0.33 12.99
CA HIS A 99 0.48 0.65 13.84
C HIS A 99 -0.84 0.70 13.07
N ALA A 100 -0.83 0.54 11.74
CA ALA A 100 -2.02 0.72 10.89
C ALA A 100 -3.17 -0.20 11.32
N ARG A 101 -2.86 -1.47 11.65
CA ARG A 101 -3.86 -2.44 12.10
C ARG A 101 -4.46 -2.06 13.46
N ALA A 102 -3.63 -1.62 14.40
CA ALA A 102 -4.07 -1.24 15.73
C ALA A 102 -4.93 0.03 15.69
N LEU A 103 -4.47 1.07 14.98
CA LEU A 103 -5.22 2.32 14.83
C LEU A 103 -6.52 2.12 14.04
N GLY A 104 -6.48 1.32 12.97
CA GLY A 104 -7.68 0.97 12.21
C GLY A 104 -8.71 0.26 13.08
N GLY A 105 -8.29 -0.75 13.85
CA GLY A 105 -9.19 -1.46 14.78
C GLY A 105 -9.74 -0.58 15.90
N ALA A 106 -8.96 0.39 16.39
CA ALA A 106 -9.42 1.36 17.38
C ALA A 106 -10.29 2.48 16.81
N SER A 107 -10.23 2.75 15.50
CA SER A 107 -10.88 3.90 14.88
C SER A 107 -12.40 3.88 15.02
N LEU A 108 -13.04 2.73 14.77
CA LEU A 108 -14.49 2.57 14.85
C LEU A 108 -15.03 2.80 16.27
N PRO A 109 -14.55 2.11 17.33
CA PRO A 109 -15.06 2.35 18.68
C PRO A 109 -14.76 3.76 19.21
N LEU A 110 -13.64 4.37 18.80
CA LEU A 110 -13.37 5.78 19.12
C LEU A 110 -14.36 6.71 18.42
N SER A 111 -14.71 6.43 17.17
CA SER A 111 -15.70 7.21 16.42
C SER A 111 -17.09 7.14 17.06
N GLU A 112 -17.54 5.94 17.46
CA GLU A 112 -18.85 5.74 18.08
C GLU A 112 -19.00 6.46 19.42
N ARG A 113 -17.91 6.54 20.19
CA ARG A 113 -17.94 7.11 21.54
C ARG A 113 -17.72 8.61 21.56
N PHE A 114 -16.96 9.16 20.61
CA PHE A 114 -16.46 10.53 20.71
C PHE A 114 -16.73 11.41 19.48
N LEU A 115 -17.10 10.84 18.33
CA LEU A 115 -17.47 11.62 17.14
C LEU A 115 -18.99 11.74 17.03
N ILE A 116 -19.46 12.86 16.49
CA ILE A 116 -20.89 13.06 16.20
C ILE A 116 -21.17 12.30 14.89
N GLY A 117 -21.73 11.10 15.01
CA GLY A 117 -22.17 10.31 13.86
C GLY A 117 -23.51 10.81 13.30
N SER A 118 -23.80 10.47 12.04
CA SER A 118 -25.12 10.72 11.42
C SER A 118 -26.28 10.11 12.23
N THR A 119 -26.02 9.03 12.97
CA THR A 119 -27.00 8.36 13.84
C THR A 119 -27.36 9.18 15.09
N THR A 120 -26.47 10.07 15.54
CA THR A 120 -26.72 10.93 16.71
C THR A 120 -27.80 11.98 16.40
N ILE A 121 -27.85 12.48 15.16
CA ILE A 121 -28.88 13.43 14.70
C ILE A 121 -30.26 12.75 14.60
N SER A 122 -30.30 11.44 14.29
CA SER A 122 -31.56 10.70 14.13
C SER A 122 -32.21 10.26 15.46
N ARG A 123 -31.52 10.36 16.60
CA ARG A 123 -32.07 9.99 17.92
C ARG A 123 -32.67 11.17 18.70
N SER A 124 -32.61 12.38 18.14
CA SER A 124 -33.15 13.61 18.74
C SER A 124 -34.43 14.12 18.05
N ALA A 125 -35.14 13.26 17.30
CA ALA A 125 -36.45 13.56 16.71
C ALA A 125 -37.52 12.63 17.27
#